data_AF-A0A832EQY8-F1
#
_entry.id   AF-A0A832EQY8-F1
#
_cell.length_a   1.000
_cell.length_b   1.000
_cell.length_c   1.000
_cell.angle_alpha   90.00
_cell.angle_beta   90.00
_cell.angle_gamma   90.00
#
_symmetry.space_group_name_H-M   'P 1'
#
loop_
_entity.id
_entity.type
_entity.pdbx_description
1 polymer ?
#
loop_
_entity_poly.entity_id
_entity_poly.type
_entity_poly.pdbx_seq_one_letter_code
_entity_poly.pdbx_strand_id
1 'polypeptide(L)'
;MTTSPIPYLKKKQIYELAESGKRIDGRGLVDLRRIEINTNILDKAEGSASVKLGDTYVIVGIKFEVSEPFPDIPNEGVLSVNAEFLPLASPSFEAGPPDENAIELARIVDRALRGGKAINTQKLCLIPGKKVWTVWVDIFIFDHCGNLIDASALASLCALITAKVPKTEIIGNEVKILDEYEPLPINSLPIIITLAKI
;
A
#
# COMPACT_ATOMS: atom_id res chain seq x y z
N MET A 1 -4.01 19.89 -8.74
CA MET A 1 -5.27 19.26 -9.22
C MET A 1 -6.40 20.27 -9.23
N THR A 2 -7.02 20.50 -10.39
CA THR A 2 -8.30 21.20 -10.47
C THR A 2 -9.38 20.29 -9.89
N THR A 3 -9.79 20.53 -8.66
CA THR A 3 -10.98 19.88 -8.10
C THR A 3 -12.15 20.21 -9.01
N SER A 4 -12.76 19.19 -9.62
CA SER A 4 -13.96 19.40 -10.42
C SER A 4 -15.00 20.10 -9.54
N PRO A 5 -15.57 21.22 -9.98
CA PRO A 5 -16.49 21.99 -9.15
C PRO A 5 -17.69 21.12 -8.77
N ILE A 6 -17.92 20.96 -7.47
CA ILE A 6 -19.07 20.22 -6.97
C ILE A 6 -20.30 21.13 -7.09
N PRO A 7 -21.37 20.73 -7.81
CA PRO A 7 -22.59 21.53 -7.91
C PRO A 7 -23.17 21.85 -6.53
N TYR A 8 -23.61 23.09 -6.32
CA TYR A 8 -24.14 23.57 -5.03
C TYR A 8 -25.25 22.66 -4.48
N LEU A 9 -26.19 22.26 -5.34
CA LEU A 9 -27.30 21.37 -4.96
C LEU A 9 -26.80 20.02 -4.42
N LYS A 10 -25.77 19.44 -5.05
CA LYS A 10 -25.16 18.17 -4.61
C LYS A 10 -24.48 18.32 -3.26
N LYS A 11 -23.76 19.43 -3.05
CA LYS A 11 -23.12 19.75 -1.77
C LYS A 11 -24.16 19.88 -0.65
N LYS A 12 -25.23 20.66 -0.89
CA LYS A 12 -26.33 20.86 0.07
C LYS A 12 -26.99 19.53 0.45
N GLN A 13 -27.29 18.68 -0.53
CA GLN A 13 -27.89 17.36 -0.31
C GLN A 13 -27.00 16.47 0.57
N ILE A 14 -25.68 16.48 0.36
CA ILE A 14 -24.74 15.69 1.17
C ILE A 14 -24.79 16.12 2.64
N TYR A 15 -24.85 17.43 2.92
CA TYR A 15 -24.95 17.94 4.30
C TYR A 15 -26.25 17.55 4.98
N GLU A 16 -27.39 17.76 4.31
CA GLU A 16 -28.71 17.41 4.86
C GLU A 16 -28.80 15.91 5.18
N LEU A 17 -28.24 15.05 4.32
CA LEU A 17 -28.17 13.62 4.57
C LEU A 17 -27.28 13.29 5.78
N ALA A 18 -26.10 13.91 5.87
CA ALA A 18 -25.17 13.68 6.98
C ALA A 18 -25.77 14.07 8.33
N GLU A 19 -26.49 15.20 8.40
CA GLU A 19 -27.24 15.63 9.60
C GLU A 19 -28.33 14.62 10.00
N SER A 20 -28.96 13.97 9.02
CA SER A 20 -29.94 12.90 9.24
C SER A 20 -29.32 11.52 9.52
N GLY A 21 -28.00 11.42 9.63
CA GLY A 21 -27.28 10.17 9.89
C GLY A 21 -27.17 9.24 8.68
N LYS A 22 -27.41 9.75 7.46
CA LYS A 22 -27.43 8.98 6.22
C LYS A 22 -26.40 9.49 5.21
N ARG A 23 -26.10 8.67 4.21
CA ARG A 23 -25.21 9.00 3.10
C ARG A 23 -25.94 8.86 1.77
N ILE A 24 -25.35 9.43 0.71
CA ILE A 24 -25.91 9.43 -0.64
C ILE A 24 -26.17 8.03 -1.22
N ASP A 25 -25.45 7.02 -0.74
CA ASP A 25 -25.54 5.63 -1.16
C ASP A 25 -26.31 4.75 -0.16
N GLY A 26 -27.05 5.38 0.76
CA GLY A 26 -27.91 4.72 1.74
C GLY A 26 -27.18 4.14 2.95
N ARG A 27 -25.84 4.22 3.01
CA ARG A 27 -25.04 3.75 4.15
C ARG A 27 -25.18 4.65 5.38
N GLY A 28 -24.94 4.06 6.56
CA GLY A 28 -24.74 4.79 7.81
C GLY A 28 -23.39 5.51 7.85
N LEU A 29 -23.24 6.40 8.84
CA LEU A 29 -22.05 7.27 8.96
C LEU A 29 -20.74 6.50 9.17
N VAL A 30 -20.80 5.33 9.81
CA VAL A 30 -19.63 4.50 10.13
C VAL A 30 -19.49 3.27 9.22
N ASP A 31 -20.41 3.08 8.28
CA ASP A 31 -20.41 1.91 7.41
C ASP A 31 -19.34 2.04 6.32
N LEU A 32 -18.51 1.00 6.19
CA LEU A 32 -17.60 0.87 5.07
C LEU A 32 -18.35 0.48 3.79
N ARG A 33 -17.72 0.74 2.63
CA ARG A 33 -18.20 0.15 1.37
C ARG A 33 -17.89 -1.33 1.41
N ARG A 34 -18.55 -2.10 0.54
CA ARG A 34 -18.19 -3.50 0.30
C ARG A 34 -16.69 -3.58 -0.02
N ILE A 35 -16.00 -4.50 0.65
CA ILE A 35 -14.58 -4.79 0.42
C ILE A 35 -14.47 -6.11 -0.31
N GLU A 36 -13.70 -6.14 -1.39
CA GLU A 36 -13.32 -7.37 -2.09
C GLU A 36 -11.80 -7.42 -2.16
N ILE A 37 -11.21 -8.56 -1.77
CA ILE A 37 -9.77 -8.76 -1.69
C ILE A 37 -9.43 -10.00 -2.51
N ASN A 38 -8.46 -9.87 -3.42
CA ASN A 38 -7.87 -11.00 -4.14
C ASN A 38 -6.36 -10.94 -3.94
N THR A 39 -5.74 -12.03 -3.49
CA THR A 39 -4.29 -12.11 -3.29
C THR A 39 -3.64 -12.97 -4.37
N ASN A 40 -2.32 -12.85 -4.53
CA ASN A 40 -1.52 -13.58 -5.53
C ASN A 40 -2.06 -13.41 -6.96
N ILE A 41 -2.42 -12.18 -7.32
CA ILE A 41 -2.96 -11.85 -8.65
C ILE A 41 -1.88 -11.55 -9.69
N LEU A 42 -0.63 -11.36 -9.27
CA LEU A 42 0.53 -11.10 -10.14
C LEU A 42 1.56 -12.22 -9.97
N ASP A 43 1.70 -13.08 -10.98
CA ASP A 43 2.60 -14.26 -10.93
C ASP A 43 4.09 -13.90 -10.81
N LYS A 44 4.48 -12.71 -11.29
CA LYS A 44 5.88 -12.24 -11.30
C LYS A 44 6.28 -11.46 -10.04
N ALA A 45 5.32 -11.13 -9.19
CA ALA A 45 5.56 -10.46 -7.93
C ALA A 45 5.71 -11.50 -6.83
N GLU A 46 6.63 -11.28 -5.90
CA GLU A 46 6.83 -12.17 -4.77
C GLU A 46 5.65 -12.14 -3.78
N GLY A 47 4.87 -11.07 -3.81
CA GLY A 47 3.55 -10.96 -3.18
C GLY A 47 2.68 -9.98 -3.96
N SER A 48 1.37 -10.18 -3.98
CA SER A 48 0.47 -9.24 -4.62
C SER A 48 -0.93 -9.31 -4.06
N ALA A 49 -1.66 -8.21 -4.14
CA ALA A 49 -3.08 -8.17 -3.83
C ALA A 49 -3.78 -7.08 -4.62
N SER A 50 -5.06 -7.32 -4.92
CA SER A 50 -5.98 -6.28 -5.34
C SER A 50 -7.06 -6.09 -4.29
N VAL A 51 -7.43 -4.83 -4.05
CA VAL A 51 -8.54 -4.47 -3.16
C VAL A 51 -9.52 -3.59 -3.92
N LYS A 52 -10.80 -3.95 -3.86
CA LYS A 52 -11.91 -3.06 -4.20
C LYS A 52 -12.60 -2.59 -2.93
N LEU A 53 -12.74 -1.27 -2.77
CA LEU A 53 -13.50 -0.63 -1.69
C LEU A 53 -14.68 0.13 -2.32
N GLY A 54 -15.78 -0.58 -2.55
CA GLY A 54 -16.77 -0.18 -3.54
C GLY A 54 -16.12 -0.10 -4.91
N ASP A 55 -16.22 1.05 -5.57
CA ASP A 55 -15.65 1.24 -6.92
C ASP A 55 -14.16 1.64 -6.91
N THR A 56 -13.59 1.98 -5.75
CA THR A 56 -12.15 2.27 -5.65
C THR A 56 -11.37 0.98 -5.82
N TYR A 57 -10.45 0.92 -6.79
CA TYR A 57 -9.69 -0.28 -7.11
C TYR A 57 -8.18 -0.01 -7.08
N VAL A 58 -7.47 -0.79 -6.27
CA VAL A 58 -6.03 -0.68 -6.06
C VAL A 58 -5.39 -2.05 -6.21
N ILE A 59 -4.25 -2.12 -6.88
CA ILE A 59 -3.40 -3.30 -6.99
C ILE A 59 -2.05 -2.98 -6.33
N VAL A 60 -1.53 -3.90 -5.54
CA VAL A 60 -0.19 -3.80 -4.95
C VAL A 60 0.65 -4.99 -5.36
N GLY A 61 1.89 -4.71 -5.75
CA GLY A 61 2.94 -5.69 -5.97
C GLY A 61 4.06 -5.55 -4.94
N ILE A 62 4.63 -6.67 -4.54
CA ILE A 62 5.82 -6.75 -3.67
C ILE A 62 6.98 -7.30 -4.48
N LYS A 63 8.12 -6.61 -4.43
CA LYS A 63 9.40 -7.07 -4.97
C LYS A 63 10.48 -7.05 -3.89
N PHE A 64 11.45 -7.95 -4.01
CA PHE A 64 12.63 -7.98 -3.14
C PHE A 64 13.90 -7.68 -3.92
N GLU A 65 14.78 -6.89 -3.32
CA GLU A 65 16.09 -6.56 -3.87
C GLU A 65 17.15 -6.64 -2.77
N VAL A 66 18.35 -7.12 -3.08
CA VAL A 66 19.47 -7.06 -2.13
C VAL A 66 20.18 -5.72 -2.29
N SER A 67 20.15 -4.88 -1.25
CA SER A 67 20.80 -3.57 -1.24
C SER A 67 21.64 -3.36 0.02
N GLU A 68 22.31 -2.20 0.10
CA GLU A 68 22.95 -1.76 1.33
C GLU A 68 21.88 -1.26 2.34
N PRO A 69 22.04 -1.52 3.65
CA PRO A 69 21.18 -0.95 4.67
C PRO A 69 21.47 0.55 4.86
N PHE A 70 20.55 1.24 5.55
CA PHE A 70 20.85 2.61 5.98
C PHE A 70 21.94 2.61 7.07
N PRO A 71 22.86 3.61 7.09
CA PRO A 71 23.96 3.66 8.05
C PRO A 71 23.53 3.67 9.53
N ASP A 72 22.36 4.19 9.85
CA ASP A 72 21.78 4.28 11.19
C ASP A 72 21.14 2.96 11.66
N ILE A 73 20.71 2.09 10.74
CA ILE A 73 20.10 0.79 11.03
C ILE A 73 20.76 -0.36 10.22
N PRO A 74 22.07 -0.62 10.45
CA PRO A 74 22.86 -1.54 9.61
C PRO A 74 22.44 -3.01 9.69
N ASN A 75 21.59 -3.38 10.66
CA ASN A 75 21.14 -4.75 10.92
C ASN A 75 19.66 -4.95 10.55
N GLU A 76 19.07 -4.05 9.78
CA GLU A 76 17.67 -4.09 9.42
C GLU A 76 17.49 -4.01 7.90
N GLY A 77 16.57 -4.82 7.37
CA GLY A 77 16.06 -4.68 6.02
C GLY A 77 15.31 -3.38 5.83
N VAL A 78 15.19 -2.98 4.57
CA VAL A 78 14.56 -1.72 4.18
C VAL A 78 13.15 -2.01 3.69
N LEU A 79 12.18 -1.20 4.11
CA LEU A 79 10.86 -1.14 3.51
C LEU A 79 10.78 0.14 2.70
N SER A 80 10.31 0.06 1.47
CA SER A 80 10.09 1.21 0.59
C SER A 80 8.71 1.10 -0.03
N VAL A 81 7.93 2.18 0.05
CA VAL A 81 6.56 2.23 -0.49
C VAL A 81 6.48 3.30 -1.56
N ASN A 82 5.98 2.93 -2.73
CA ASN A 82 5.69 3.84 -3.83
C ASN A 82 4.20 3.79 -4.17
N ALA A 83 3.69 4.88 -4.75
CA ALA A 83 2.34 4.91 -5.29
C ALA A 83 2.35 5.52 -6.68
N GLU A 84 1.61 4.90 -7.59
CA GLU A 84 1.41 5.32 -8.96
C GLU A 84 -0.06 5.63 -9.23
N PHE A 85 -0.30 6.89 -9.60
CA PHE A 85 -1.62 7.41 -9.94
C PHE A 85 -1.78 7.30 -11.45
N LEU A 86 -2.28 6.15 -11.92
CA LEU A 86 -2.42 5.89 -13.35
C LEU A 86 -3.50 6.80 -13.96
N PRO A 87 -3.26 7.46 -15.12
CA PRO A 87 -4.27 8.31 -15.77
C PRO A 87 -5.60 7.60 -16.10
N LEU A 88 -5.59 6.26 -16.19
CA LEU A 88 -6.80 5.46 -16.38
C LEU A 88 -7.73 5.48 -15.16
N ALA A 89 -7.19 5.74 -13.96
CA ALA A 89 -7.93 5.65 -12.70
C ALA A 89 -8.75 6.90 -12.39
N SER A 90 -8.39 8.04 -12.96
CA SER A 90 -9.13 9.29 -12.82
C SER A 90 -8.73 10.26 -13.93
N PRO A 91 -9.67 11.03 -14.51
CA PRO A 91 -9.33 12.11 -15.44
C PRO A 91 -8.49 13.23 -14.79
N SER A 92 -8.41 13.28 -13.47
CA SER A 92 -7.56 14.24 -12.74
C SER A 92 -6.11 13.80 -12.58
N PHE A 93 -5.75 12.58 -13.00
CA PHE A 93 -4.40 12.04 -12.88
C PHE A 93 -3.65 12.23 -14.20
N GLU A 94 -2.47 12.83 -14.12
CA GLU A 94 -1.60 13.07 -15.26
C GLU A 94 -0.43 12.08 -15.25
N ALA A 95 0.03 11.70 -16.44
CA ALA A 95 1.23 10.88 -16.56
C ALA A 95 2.46 11.70 -16.20
N GLY A 96 3.41 11.08 -15.50
CA GLY A 96 4.63 11.75 -15.10
C GLY A 96 5.19 11.17 -13.80
N PRO A 97 6.19 11.84 -13.21
CA PRO A 97 6.66 11.49 -11.87
C PRO A 97 5.52 11.60 -10.84
N PRO A 98 5.60 10.88 -9.70
CA PRO A 98 4.62 10.97 -8.63
C PRO A 98 4.37 12.42 -8.20
N ASP A 99 3.10 12.81 -8.18
CA ASP A 99 2.67 14.12 -7.69
C ASP A 99 2.57 14.13 -6.16
N GLU A 100 2.15 15.27 -5.60
CA GLU A 100 2.01 15.43 -4.14
C GLU A 100 1.05 14.39 -3.52
N ASN A 101 -0.03 14.02 -4.21
CA ASN A 101 -1.00 13.04 -3.70
C ASN A 101 -0.42 11.62 -3.69
N ALA A 102 0.32 11.25 -4.74
CA ALA A 102 1.02 9.97 -4.81
C ALA A 102 2.08 9.87 -3.71
N ILE A 103 2.89 10.92 -3.54
CA ILE A 103 3.90 10.98 -2.48
C ILE A 103 3.25 10.92 -1.09
N GLU A 104 2.15 11.65 -0.87
CA GLU A 104 1.43 11.63 0.40
C GLU A 104 0.89 10.23 0.71
N LEU A 105 0.19 9.61 -0.25
CA LEU A 105 -0.39 8.27 -0.08
C LEU A 105 0.69 7.26 0.29
N ALA A 106 1.78 7.22 -0.47
CA ALA A 106 2.90 6.31 -0.23
C ALA A 106 3.49 6.51 1.17
N ARG A 107 3.69 7.77 1.61
CA ARG A 107 4.22 8.09 2.94
C ARG A 107 3.27 7.73 4.07
N ILE A 108 1.96 7.87 3.88
CA ILE A 108 0.96 7.46 4.89
C ILE A 108 1.01 5.94 5.05
N VAL A 109 0.99 5.19 3.94
CA VAL A 109 1.04 3.74 3.97
C VAL A 109 2.38 3.24 4.55
N ASP A 110 3.52 3.83 4.16
CA ASP A 110 4.83 3.51 4.75
C ASP A 110 4.82 3.68 6.26
N ARG A 111 4.38 4.85 6.75
CA ARG A 111 4.32 5.12 8.20
C ARG A 111 3.41 4.16 8.94
N ALA A 112 2.29 3.76 8.34
CA ALA A 112 1.38 2.81 8.96
C ALA A 112 2.00 1.40 9.06
N LEU A 113 2.63 0.92 7.99
CA LEU A 113 3.30 -0.38 7.97
C LEU A 113 4.51 -0.41 8.91
N ARG A 114 5.35 0.63 8.85
CA ARG A 114 6.57 0.76 9.67
C ARG A 114 6.25 1.02 11.13
N GLY A 115 5.37 2.00 11.42
CA GLY A 115 4.94 2.34 12.77
C GLY A 115 4.14 1.21 13.43
N GLY A 116 3.36 0.47 12.64
CA GLY A 116 2.69 -0.74 13.06
C GLY A 116 3.63 -1.93 13.29
N LYS A 117 4.88 -1.87 12.80
CA LYS A 117 5.83 -3.00 12.77
C LYS A 117 5.27 -4.21 12.03
N ALA A 118 4.68 -3.98 10.86
CA ALA A 118 4.02 -5.02 10.06
C ALA A 118 4.97 -6.16 9.69
N ILE A 119 6.20 -5.81 9.30
CA ILE A 119 7.26 -6.76 8.96
C ILE A 119 8.39 -6.70 10.00
N ASN A 120 9.03 -7.84 10.26
CA ASN A 120 10.23 -7.89 11.07
C ASN A 120 11.47 -7.62 10.20
N THR A 121 11.91 -6.36 10.17
CA THR A 121 13.07 -5.89 9.39
C THR A 121 14.39 -6.51 9.83
N GLN A 122 14.54 -6.89 11.10
CA GLN A 122 15.78 -7.50 11.59
C GLN A 122 16.04 -8.88 10.98
N LYS A 123 14.97 -9.64 10.71
CA LYS A 123 15.06 -10.94 10.01
C LYS A 123 15.38 -10.82 8.52
N LEU A 124 15.36 -9.60 7.98
CA LEU A 124 15.67 -9.31 6.59
C LEU A 124 17.14 -8.86 6.39
N CYS A 125 17.94 -8.85 7.45
CA CYS A 125 19.37 -8.60 7.35
C CYS A 125 20.12 -9.87 6.92
N LEU A 126 20.93 -9.76 5.86
CA LEU A 126 21.73 -10.88 5.34
C LEU A 126 23.17 -10.80 5.86
N ILE A 127 23.84 -9.68 5.59
CA ILE A 127 25.19 -9.36 6.07
C ILE A 127 25.12 -7.99 6.77
N PRO A 128 25.27 -7.95 8.10
CA PRO A 128 25.30 -6.72 8.89
C PRO A 128 26.14 -5.60 8.26
N GLY A 129 25.52 -4.44 8.04
CA GLY A 129 26.15 -3.24 7.50
C GLY A 129 26.55 -3.29 6.03
N LYS A 130 26.21 -4.37 5.29
CA LYS A 130 26.59 -4.52 3.88
C LYS A 130 25.45 -4.92 2.96
N LYS A 131 24.67 -5.94 3.33
CA LYS A 131 23.66 -6.53 2.47
C LYS A 131 22.41 -6.85 3.27
N VAL A 132 21.28 -6.28 2.88
CA VAL A 132 19.97 -6.54 3.47
C VAL A 132 18.95 -6.69 2.36
N TRP A 133 17.81 -7.29 2.68
CA TRP A 133 16.65 -7.24 1.79
C TRP A 133 15.97 -5.87 1.87
N THR A 134 15.76 -5.28 0.69
CA THR A 134 14.81 -4.19 0.47
C THR A 134 13.50 -4.77 -0.04
N VAL A 135 12.41 -4.43 0.64
CA VAL A 135 11.03 -4.77 0.30
C VAL A 135 10.40 -3.57 -0.37
N TRP A 136 10.17 -3.68 -1.67
CA TRP A 136 9.47 -2.70 -2.48
C TRP A 136 7.98 -2.99 -2.45
N VAL A 137 7.18 -2.01 -2.06
CA VAL A 137 5.72 -2.04 -2.05
C VAL A 137 5.22 -1.03 -3.07
N ASP A 138 4.84 -1.50 -4.24
CA ASP A 138 4.39 -0.63 -5.32
C ASP A 138 2.87 -0.66 -5.42
N ILE A 139 2.24 0.50 -5.15
CA ILE A 139 0.80 0.68 -5.14
C ILE A 139 0.35 1.28 -6.47
N PHE A 140 -0.46 0.55 -7.22
CA PHE A 140 -1.03 0.99 -8.49
C PHE A 140 -2.52 1.28 -8.32
N ILE A 141 -2.92 2.52 -8.55
CA ILE A 141 -4.33 2.91 -8.51
C ILE A 141 -4.95 2.66 -9.88
N PHE A 142 -6.00 1.85 -9.91
CA PHE A 142 -6.74 1.52 -11.13
C PHE A 142 -8.10 2.21 -11.22
N ASP A 143 -8.73 2.55 -10.09
CA ASP A 143 -9.98 3.34 -10.09
C ASP A 143 -10.03 4.21 -8.83
N HIS A 144 -10.22 5.52 -9.00
CA HIS A 144 -10.28 6.47 -7.92
C HIS A 144 -11.73 6.94 -7.64
N CYS A 145 -12.43 6.16 -6.82
CA CYS A 145 -13.76 6.50 -6.30
C CYS A 145 -13.76 6.89 -4.81
N GLY A 146 -12.65 7.46 -4.30
CA GLY A 146 -12.48 7.93 -2.92
C GLY A 146 -11.94 6.90 -1.92
N ASN A 147 -11.44 7.36 -0.77
CA ASN A 147 -10.75 6.57 0.27
C ASN A 147 -9.62 5.66 -0.27
N LEU A 148 -8.65 6.26 -0.95
CA LEU A 148 -7.46 5.56 -1.46
C LEU A 148 -6.53 5.09 -0.35
N ILE A 149 -6.49 5.81 0.77
CA ILE A 149 -5.59 5.51 1.90
C ILE A 149 -5.91 4.13 2.47
N ASP A 150 -7.17 3.89 2.85
CA ASP A 150 -7.56 2.62 3.46
C ASP A 150 -7.45 1.46 2.45
N ALA A 151 -7.87 1.70 1.19
CA ALA A 151 -7.79 0.69 0.15
C ALA A 151 -6.34 0.28 -0.15
N SER A 152 -5.43 1.25 -0.25
CA SER A 152 -4.01 1.01 -0.53
C SER A 152 -3.31 0.36 0.66
N ALA A 153 -3.55 0.84 1.88
CA ALA A 153 -2.97 0.24 3.08
C ALA A 153 -3.41 -1.22 3.26
N LEU A 154 -4.70 -1.51 3.04
CA LEU A 154 -5.24 -2.86 3.10
C LEU A 154 -4.64 -3.75 2.00
N ALA A 155 -4.54 -3.25 0.76
CA ALA A 155 -3.93 -3.98 -0.34
C ALA A 155 -2.45 -4.28 -0.07
N SER A 156 -1.68 -3.30 0.41
CA SER A 156 -0.28 -3.49 0.77
C SER A 156 -0.10 -4.51 1.87
N LEU A 157 -0.94 -4.46 2.92
CA LEU A 157 -0.88 -5.44 3.99
C LEU A 157 -1.21 -6.85 3.48
N CYS A 158 -2.27 -7.02 2.70
CA CYS A 158 -2.63 -8.31 2.12
C CYS A 158 -1.52 -8.85 1.20
N ALA A 159 -0.91 -8.00 0.38
CA ALA A 159 0.20 -8.37 -0.50
C ALA A 159 1.42 -8.84 0.31
N LEU A 160 1.77 -8.12 1.39
CA LEU A 160 2.84 -8.49 2.32
C LEU A 160 2.58 -9.82 3.03
N ILE A 161 1.35 -10.08 3.49
CA ILE A 161 0.99 -11.35 4.16
C ILE A 161 1.25 -12.55 3.24
N THR A 162 0.95 -12.41 1.95
CA THR A 162 1.16 -13.47 0.97
C THR A 162 2.54 -13.47 0.35
N ALA A 163 3.38 -12.47 0.65
CA ALA A 163 4.68 -12.31 0.05
C ALA A 163 5.63 -13.42 0.47
N LYS A 164 6.42 -13.90 -0.48
CA LYS A 164 7.46 -14.90 -0.25
C LYS A 164 8.84 -14.33 -0.59
N VAL A 165 9.73 -14.32 0.38
CA VAL A 165 11.11 -13.86 0.20
C VAL A 165 11.93 -14.99 -0.43
N PRO A 166 12.75 -14.74 -1.46
CA PRO A 166 13.72 -15.72 -1.93
C PRO A 166 14.69 -16.10 -0.81
N LYS A 167 14.97 -17.39 -0.64
CA LYS A 167 16.04 -17.85 0.25
C LYS A 167 17.39 -17.44 -0.31
N THR A 168 18.35 -17.24 0.58
CA THR A 168 19.71 -16.86 0.21
C THR A 168 20.74 -17.77 0.86
N GLU A 169 21.87 -17.91 0.18
CA GLU A 169 23.08 -18.52 0.71
C GLU A 169 24.19 -17.47 0.75
N ILE A 170 24.90 -17.40 1.87
CA ILE A 170 25.99 -16.45 2.06
C ILE A 170 27.31 -17.17 1.86
N ILE A 171 28.04 -16.81 0.80
CA ILE A 171 29.36 -17.37 0.50
C ILE A 171 30.38 -16.24 0.67
N GLY A 172 31.04 -16.22 1.83
CA GLY A 172 31.97 -15.14 2.18
C GLY A 172 31.24 -13.81 2.38
N ASN A 173 31.44 -12.84 1.47
CA ASN A 173 30.76 -11.54 1.47
C ASN A 173 29.72 -11.41 0.33
N GLU A 174 29.46 -12.47 -0.43
CA GLU A 174 28.49 -12.47 -1.51
C GLU A 174 27.19 -13.16 -1.09
N VAL A 175 26.07 -12.65 -1.59
CA VAL A 175 24.73 -13.20 -1.38
C VAL A 175 24.29 -13.87 -2.67
N LYS A 176 24.09 -15.19 -2.62
CA LYS A 176 23.51 -15.96 -3.71
C LYS A 176 22.02 -16.17 -3.45
N ILE A 177 21.17 -15.73 -4.38
CA ILE A 177 19.72 -15.95 -4.31
C ILE A 177 19.40 -17.35 -4.84
N LEU A 178 18.56 -18.08 -4.12
CA LEU A 178 18.12 -19.44 -4.46
C LEU A 178 16.71 -19.39 -5.10
N ASP A 179 16.34 -20.48 -5.79
CA ASP A 179 14.99 -20.65 -6.37
C ASP A 179 13.92 -21.04 -5.34
N GLU A 180 14.34 -21.32 -4.11
CA GLU A 180 13.44 -21.58 -2.98
C GLU A 180 12.97 -20.28 -2.35
N TYR A 181 11.74 -20.26 -1.84
CA TYR A 181 11.16 -19.10 -1.18
C TYR A 181 10.66 -19.46 0.22
N GLU A 182 10.65 -18.47 1.10
CA GLU A 182 10.08 -18.55 2.45
C GLU A 182 9.07 -17.43 2.70
N PRO A 183 8.08 -17.61 3.60
CA PRO A 183 7.13 -16.54 3.91
C PRO A 183 7.83 -15.31 4.48
N LEU A 184 7.37 -14.11 4.08
CA LEU A 184 7.83 -12.86 4.69
C LEU A 184 7.55 -12.85 6.20
N PRO A 185 8.51 -12.43 7.06
CA PRO A 185 8.32 -12.44 8.50
C PRO A 185 7.37 -11.31 8.95
N ILE A 186 6.06 -11.57 8.86
CA ILE A 186 5.00 -10.71 9.38
C ILE A 186 5.01 -10.74 10.91
N ASN A 187 4.89 -9.57 11.53
CA ASN A 187 4.88 -9.38 12.98
C ASN A 187 3.55 -8.79 13.50
N SER A 188 2.90 -7.93 12.71
CA SER A 188 1.60 -7.35 13.06
C SER A 188 0.78 -7.01 11.82
N LEU A 189 -0.50 -6.68 12.02
CA LEU A 189 -1.45 -6.37 10.95
C LEU A 189 -2.08 -4.99 11.18
N PRO A 190 -1.35 -3.88 10.92
CA PRO A 190 -1.89 -2.54 11.11
C PRO A 190 -2.98 -2.23 10.08
N ILE A 191 -4.14 -1.75 10.56
CA ILE A 191 -5.26 -1.34 9.72
C ILE A 191 -5.43 0.17 9.83
N ILE A 192 -5.56 0.86 8.69
CA ILE A 192 -5.89 2.28 8.64
C ILE A 192 -7.40 2.44 8.46
N ILE A 193 -7.96 3.41 9.18
CA ILE A 193 -9.34 3.87 9.00
C ILE A 193 -9.32 5.38 8.79
N THR A 194 -9.87 5.81 7.66
CA THR A 194 -10.00 7.23 7.31
C THR A 194 -11.36 7.76 7.74
N LEU A 195 -11.36 8.86 8.50
CA LEU A 195 -12.56 9.60 8.88
C LEU A 195 -12.60 10.94 8.14
N ALA A 196 -13.73 11.26 7.53
CA ALA A 196 -13.97 12.55 6.90
C ALA A 196 -14.86 13.40 7.77
N LYS A 197 -14.40 14.61 8.10
CA LYS A 197 -15.27 15.66 8.63
C LYS A 197 -15.97 16.33 7.45
N ILE A 198 -17.29 16.20 7.41
CA ILE A 198 -18.16 16.82 6.40
C ILE A 198 -18.83 18.02 7.06
#